data_AF-A0A7J4LU21-F1
#
_entry.id   AF-A0A7J4LU21-F1
#
_cell.length_a   1.000
_cell.length_b   1.000
_cell.length_c   1.000
_cell.angle_alpha   90.00
_cell.angle_beta   90.00
_cell.angle_gamma   90.00
#
_symmetry.space_group_name_H-M   'P 1'
#
loop_
_entity.id
_entity.type
_entity.pdbx_description
1 polymer ?
#
loop_
_entity_poly.entity_id
_entity_poly.type
_entity_poly.pdbx_seq_one_letter_code
_entity_poly.pdbx_strand_id
1 'polypeptide(L)'
;MRSAGFKAIWFGIEDLNAELVSKGQSAEKTKEAFLALRAAGISPRPMMIHYDEQPWTRNDGKYGLKETVEYLRDECKATSIQITYITPSIGSRAYDQHYLHGEVLKKVGKMEVEDYLFDGNHVVATKHSSPYSKQQELLKGYRLFYSPKELIKRLFWKKDGVKRMDILNQFGGMIGYLKSRLTMKPWLKDLKTAKLERWDSLPVFSDYTLIDLHDNTVIESISAHNDAITIIIEKNAVLDKIESLKKEFYSIVEGIKAIELTYPKLGDLKEIALARLAELNKVVSEFTKEHYLLLCERIKEFVQSVREIIMHIRNQNIELITTTPSI
;
A
#
# COMPACT_ATOMS: atom_id res chain seq x y z
N MET A 1 -26.59 -0.40 -9.03
CA MET A 1 -25.97 0.37 -7.92
C MET A 1 -26.95 1.28 -7.19
N ARG A 2 -27.55 2.28 -7.85
CA ARG A 2 -28.45 3.22 -7.16
C ARG A 2 -29.66 2.54 -6.49
N SER A 3 -30.29 1.59 -7.17
CA SER A 3 -31.42 0.82 -6.62
C SER A 3 -31.04 -0.01 -5.39
N ALA A 4 -29.76 -0.35 -5.24
CA ALA A 4 -29.21 -1.01 -4.06
C ALA A 4 -28.82 -0.01 -2.94
N GLY A 5 -29.23 1.26 -3.05
CA GLY A 5 -29.03 2.27 -2.01
C GLY A 5 -27.72 3.08 -2.10
N PHE A 6 -26.86 2.85 -3.09
CA PHE A 6 -25.58 3.56 -3.20
C PHE A 6 -25.78 5.08 -3.30
N LYS A 7 -25.06 5.82 -2.45
CA LYS A 7 -25.11 7.29 -2.36
C LYS A 7 -23.83 7.96 -2.82
N ALA A 8 -22.68 7.33 -2.62
CA ALA A 8 -21.37 7.86 -3.00
C ALA A 8 -20.39 6.71 -3.30
N ILE A 9 -19.35 6.99 -4.08
CA ILE A 9 -18.28 6.05 -4.39
C ILE A 9 -16.95 6.80 -4.38
N TRP A 10 -15.95 6.22 -3.71
CA TRP A 10 -14.57 6.68 -3.77
C TRP A 10 -13.80 5.89 -4.84
N PHE A 11 -13.08 6.60 -5.72
CA PHE A 11 -12.27 6.03 -6.80
C PHE A 11 -10.80 6.36 -6.60
N GLY A 12 -9.96 5.33 -6.55
CA GLY A 12 -8.50 5.49 -6.65
C GLY A 12 -8.11 5.84 -8.08
N ILE A 13 -8.03 7.15 -8.36
CA ILE A 13 -7.51 7.68 -9.62
C ILE A 13 -5.98 7.69 -9.57
N GLU A 14 -5.41 7.87 -8.38
CA GLU A 14 -3.97 8.02 -8.11
C GLU A 14 -3.42 9.30 -8.76
N ASP A 15 -3.25 9.33 -10.08
CA ASP A 15 -2.80 10.50 -10.82
C ASP A 15 -3.39 10.54 -12.25
N LEU A 16 -3.65 11.74 -12.78
CA LEU A 16 -4.19 11.90 -14.14
C LEU A 16 -3.12 11.80 -15.25
N ASN A 17 -1.85 11.71 -14.90
CA ASN A 17 -0.74 11.58 -15.86
C ASN A 17 -0.38 10.12 -16.14
N ALA A 18 -0.94 9.16 -15.38
CA ALA A 18 -0.58 7.74 -15.37
C ALA A 18 0.90 7.47 -15.05
N GLU A 19 1.53 8.35 -14.26
CA GLU A 19 2.97 8.26 -13.92
C GLU A 19 3.22 7.33 -12.73
N LEU A 20 2.30 7.27 -11.77
CA LEU A 20 2.42 6.36 -10.64
C LEU A 20 1.83 5.00 -10.97
N VAL A 21 0.65 4.97 -11.56
CA VAL A 21 -0.13 3.74 -11.75
C VAL A 21 -0.91 3.77 -13.07
N SER A 22 -0.45 2.99 -14.06
CA SER A 22 -1.20 2.77 -15.29
C SER A 22 -2.19 1.61 -15.14
N LYS A 23 -3.36 1.89 -14.54
CA LYS A 23 -4.50 0.94 -14.42
C LYS A 23 -5.46 1.00 -15.62
N GLY A 24 -5.03 1.52 -16.77
CA GLY A 24 -5.89 1.71 -17.95
C GLY A 24 -6.95 2.81 -17.81
N GLN A 25 -6.82 3.66 -16.78
CA GLN A 25 -7.66 4.83 -16.54
C GLN A 25 -7.16 6.01 -17.40
N SER A 26 -8.07 6.83 -17.90
CA SER A 26 -7.74 8.10 -18.59
C SER A 26 -8.61 9.23 -18.03
N ALA A 27 -8.17 10.47 -18.21
CA ALA A 27 -8.92 11.64 -17.78
C ALA A 27 -10.35 11.67 -18.37
N GLU A 28 -10.51 11.19 -19.60
CA GLU A 28 -11.79 11.10 -20.31
C GLU A 28 -12.68 10.01 -19.72
N LYS A 29 -12.14 8.82 -19.46
CA LYS A 29 -12.89 7.73 -18.81
C LYS A 29 -13.34 8.12 -17.41
N THR A 30 -12.49 8.81 -16.65
CA THR A 30 -12.86 9.36 -15.34
C THR A 30 -14.02 10.33 -15.47
N LYS A 31 -13.96 11.26 -16.44
CA LYS A 31 -15.02 12.24 -16.68
C LYS A 31 -16.33 11.54 -17.03
N GLU A 32 -16.31 10.60 -17.97
CA GLU A 32 -17.47 9.81 -18.38
C GLU A 32 -18.10 9.07 -17.18
N ALA A 33 -17.29 8.34 -16.42
CA ALA A 33 -17.75 7.59 -15.26
C ALA A 33 -18.37 8.51 -14.20
N PHE A 34 -17.75 9.66 -13.91
CA PHE A 34 -18.25 10.58 -12.89
C PHE A 34 -19.57 11.24 -13.32
N LEU A 35 -19.68 11.65 -14.57
CA LEU A 35 -20.92 12.22 -15.10
C LEU A 35 -22.05 11.17 -15.10
N ALA A 36 -21.76 9.91 -15.45
CA ALA A 36 -22.73 8.81 -15.37
C ALA A 36 -23.20 8.57 -13.92
N LEU A 37 -22.28 8.58 -12.95
CA LEU A 37 -22.63 8.44 -11.53
C LEU A 37 -23.51 9.59 -11.03
N ARG A 38 -23.19 10.83 -11.40
CA ARG A 38 -24.01 11.99 -11.05
C ARG A 38 -25.41 11.89 -11.66
N ALA A 39 -25.51 11.51 -12.93
CA ALA A 39 -26.79 11.28 -13.60
C ALA A 39 -27.63 10.21 -12.87
N ALA A 40 -26.97 9.17 -12.34
CA ALA A 40 -27.60 8.15 -11.50
C ALA A 40 -27.86 8.59 -10.04
N GLY A 41 -27.54 9.83 -9.65
CA GLY A 41 -27.73 10.34 -8.29
C GLY A 41 -26.74 9.75 -7.28
N ILE A 42 -25.57 9.30 -7.73
CA ILE A 42 -24.47 8.76 -6.92
C ILE A 42 -23.33 9.78 -6.92
N SER A 43 -22.79 10.11 -5.74
CA SER A 43 -21.73 11.10 -5.55
C SER A 43 -20.35 10.51 -5.90
N PRO A 44 -19.71 10.91 -7.02
CA PRO A 44 -18.36 10.46 -7.34
C PRO A 44 -17.32 11.23 -6.52
N ARG A 45 -16.32 10.51 -5.99
CA ARG A 45 -15.27 11.05 -5.13
C ARG A 45 -13.90 10.50 -5.53
N PRO A 46 -13.02 11.28 -6.14
CA PRO A 46 -11.66 10.87 -6.45
C PRO A 46 -10.77 10.85 -5.20
N MET A 47 -9.91 9.83 -5.15
CA MET A 47 -8.72 9.73 -4.30
C MET A 47 -7.51 9.83 -5.21
N MET A 48 -6.56 10.69 -4.83
CA MET A 48 -5.35 10.96 -5.59
C MET A 48 -4.12 10.90 -4.69
N ILE A 49 -2.99 10.56 -5.30
CA ILE A 49 -1.67 10.62 -4.71
C ILE A 49 -0.89 11.74 -5.43
N HIS A 50 -0.59 12.80 -4.70
CA HIS A 50 0.40 13.78 -5.09
C HIS A 50 1.79 13.17 -4.88
N TYR A 51 2.54 13.02 -5.98
CA TYR A 51 3.88 12.46 -5.94
C TYR A 51 4.95 13.53 -6.07
N ASP A 52 6.18 13.10 -5.81
CA ASP A 52 7.32 13.97 -5.60
C ASP A 52 7.63 14.84 -6.83
N GLU A 53 7.64 14.23 -8.00
CA GLU A 53 7.94 14.88 -9.27
C GLU A 53 6.72 15.62 -9.85
N GLN A 54 5.53 15.50 -9.25
CA GLN A 54 4.36 16.22 -9.74
C GLN A 54 4.51 17.71 -9.40
N PRO A 55 4.46 18.61 -10.40
CA PRO A 55 4.56 20.04 -10.14
C PRO A 55 3.23 20.61 -9.61
N TRP A 56 3.27 21.79 -9.01
CA TRP A 56 2.04 22.51 -8.64
C TRP A 56 1.17 22.86 -9.86
N THR A 57 1.79 23.41 -10.90
CA THR A 57 1.16 23.74 -12.19
C THR A 57 1.76 22.91 -13.31
N ARG A 58 1.05 22.82 -14.44
CA ARG A 58 1.50 22.08 -15.62
C ARG A 58 2.95 22.40 -15.98
N ASN A 59 3.73 21.35 -16.21
CA ASN A 59 5.08 21.41 -16.73
C ASN A 59 5.29 20.28 -17.74
N ASP A 60 5.98 20.56 -18.85
CA ASP A 60 6.34 19.59 -19.89
C ASP A 60 5.17 18.70 -20.35
N GLY A 61 3.99 19.30 -20.54
CA GLY A 61 2.78 18.59 -20.98
C GLY A 61 2.05 17.76 -19.92
N LYS A 62 2.65 17.55 -18.73
CA LYS A 62 2.06 16.82 -17.60
C LYS A 62 1.19 17.74 -16.75
N TYR A 63 0.02 17.26 -16.31
CA TYR A 63 -0.84 17.98 -15.38
C TYR A 63 -0.14 18.20 -14.04
N GLY A 64 -0.13 19.45 -13.56
CA GLY A 64 0.21 19.74 -12.18
C GLY A 64 -0.94 19.37 -11.24
N LEU A 65 -0.68 19.39 -9.93
CA LEU A 65 -1.70 19.12 -8.92
C LEU A 65 -2.87 20.11 -9.03
N LYS A 66 -2.59 21.38 -9.31
CA LYS A 66 -3.61 22.41 -9.49
C LYS A 66 -4.58 22.04 -10.61
N GLU A 67 -4.07 21.80 -11.81
CA GLU A 67 -4.91 21.49 -12.97
C GLU A 67 -5.66 20.18 -12.79
N THR A 68 -5.05 19.20 -12.11
CA THR A 68 -5.69 17.94 -11.76
C THR A 68 -6.92 18.17 -10.88
N VAL A 69 -6.79 18.97 -9.82
CA VAL A 69 -7.90 19.32 -8.92
C VAL A 69 -8.97 20.11 -9.65
N GLU A 70 -8.58 21.08 -10.50
CA GLU A 70 -9.51 21.88 -11.30
C GLU A 70 -10.29 21.00 -12.29
N TYR A 71 -9.61 20.10 -13.00
CA TYR A 71 -10.25 19.17 -13.92
C TYR A 71 -11.27 18.27 -13.22
N LEU A 72 -10.90 17.66 -12.09
CA LEU A 72 -11.84 16.81 -11.34
C LEU A 72 -13.04 17.58 -10.80
N ARG A 73 -12.83 18.81 -10.33
CA ARG A 73 -13.89 19.67 -9.82
C ARG A 73 -14.81 20.16 -10.92
N ASP A 74 -14.24 20.69 -12.00
CA ASP A 74 -14.97 21.48 -12.99
C ASP A 74 -15.43 20.63 -14.17
N GLU A 75 -14.61 19.70 -14.66
CA GLU A 75 -14.94 18.87 -15.82
C GLU A 75 -15.61 17.56 -15.40
N CYS A 76 -15.06 16.86 -14.41
CA CYS A 76 -15.65 15.61 -13.92
C CYS A 76 -16.78 15.82 -12.91
N LYS A 77 -16.97 17.06 -12.42
CA LYS A 77 -17.99 17.42 -11.42
C LYS A 77 -17.89 16.58 -10.14
N ALA A 78 -16.67 16.29 -9.67
CA ALA A 78 -16.45 15.56 -8.44
C ALA A 78 -17.13 16.22 -7.23
N THR A 79 -17.74 15.40 -6.38
CA THR A 79 -18.52 15.87 -5.21
C THR A 79 -17.67 16.10 -3.96
N SER A 80 -16.50 15.49 -3.92
CA SER A 80 -15.50 15.54 -2.85
C SER A 80 -14.13 15.34 -3.50
N ILE A 81 -13.05 15.46 -2.75
CA ILE A 81 -11.72 15.00 -3.14
C ILE A 81 -10.94 14.55 -1.91
N GLN A 82 -10.10 13.53 -2.09
CA GLN A 82 -9.02 13.18 -1.19
C GLN A 82 -7.71 13.28 -1.98
N ILE A 83 -6.73 13.95 -1.38
CA ILE A 83 -5.39 14.11 -1.91
C ILE A 83 -4.46 13.64 -0.80
N THR A 84 -3.70 12.59 -1.05
CA THR A 84 -2.61 12.16 -0.18
C THR A 84 -1.28 12.48 -0.83
N TYR A 85 -0.21 12.53 -0.05
CA TYR A 85 1.16 12.53 -0.55
C TYR A 85 1.69 11.09 -0.59
N ILE A 86 2.54 10.79 -1.55
CA ILE A 86 3.21 9.48 -1.61
C ILE A 86 4.02 9.26 -0.33
N THR A 87 3.79 8.12 0.32
CA THR A 87 4.46 7.74 1.57
C THR A 87 4.88 6.28 1.49
N PRO A 88 6.05 5.90 2.03
CA PRO A 88 6.44 4.51 2.10
C PRO A 88 5.40 3.72 2.89
N SER A 89 4.77 2.74 2.24
CA SER A 89 3.77 1.88 2.85
C SER A 89 4.35 0.47 3.02
N ILE A 90 4.30 -0.09 4.22
CA ILE A 90 4.82 -1.44 4.50
C ILE A 90 4.17 -2.45 3.55
N GLY A 91 4.99 -3.32 2.96
CA GLY A 91 4.54 -4.31 1.96
C GLY A 91 4.36 -3.75 0.55
N SER A 92 4.53 -2.45 0.33
CA SER A 92 4.63 -1.88 -1.03
C SER A 92 6.02 -2.13 -1.62
N ARG A 93 6.09 -2.27 -2.94
CA ARG A 93 7.37 -2.47 -3.67
C ARG A 93 8.37 -1.33 -3.46
N ALA A 94 7.87 -0.12 -3.24
CA ALA A 94 8.69 1.09 -3.11
C ALA A 94 9.10 1.37 -1.65
N TYR A 95 8.65 0.59 -0.67
CA TYR A 95 8.91 0.82 0.75
C TYR A 95 10.40 1.00 1.03
N ASP A 96 11.21 -0.03 0.75
CA ASP A 96 12.65 -0.03 1.01
C ASP A 96 13.38 1.10 0.26
N GLN A 97 12.95 1.37 -0.98
CA GLN A 97 13.60 2.33 -1.86
C GLN A 97 13.53 3.76 -1.30
N HIS A 98 12.39 4.17 -0.74
CA HIS A 98 12.27 5.50 -0.15
C HIS A 98 13.26 5.71 1.01
N TYR A 99 13.49 4.69 1.84
CA TYR A 99 14.46 4.74 2.94
C TYR A 99 15.90 4.73 2.43
N LEU A 100 16.23 3.81 1.52
CA LEU A 100 17.59 3.66 1.00
C LEU A 100 18.04 4.86 0.14
N HIS A 101 17.12 5.58 -0.50
CA HIS A 101 17.41 6.82 -1.21
C HIS A 101 17.47 8.05 -0.29
N GLY A 102 17.27 7.86 1.02
CA GLY A 102 17.24 8.93 1.99
C GLY A 102 16.15 9.96 1.73
N GLU A 103 14.98 9.50 1.29
CA GLU A 103 13.82 10.38 1.03
C GLU A 103 12.97 10.56 2.28
N VAL A 104 12.97 9.58 3.19
CA VAL A 104 12.14 9.59 4.40
C VAL A 104 12.75 10.47 5.48
N LEU A 105 11.96 11.41 5.98
CA LEU A 105 12.29 12.23 7.13
C LEU A 105 12.28 11.37 8.39
N LYS A 106 13.39 11.38 9.12
CA LYS A 106 13.52 10.75 10.44
C LYS A 106 13.13 11.74 11.53
N LYS A 107 13.57 13.00 11.40
CA LYS A 107 13.35 14.05 12.39
C LYS A 107 13.17 15.40 11.71
N VAL A 108 12.24 16.20 12.22
CA VAL A 108 11.99 17.57 11.78
C VAL A 108 12.20 18.50 12.98
N GLY A 109 13.38 19.11 13.05
CA GLY A 109 13.78 19.90 14.21
C GLY A 109 13.91 19.05 15.48
N LYS A 110 13.00 19.25 16.43
CA LYS A 110 12.95 18.47 17.68
C LYS A 110 11.92 17.34 17.64
N MET A 111 11.11 17.27 16.59
CA MET A 111 10.05 16.29 16.43
C MET A 111 10.58 15.07 15.70
N GLU A 112 10.55 13.90 16.36
CA GLU A 112 10.73 12.61 15.68
C GLU A 112 9.52 12.35 14.76
N VAL A 113 9.78 11.76 13.59
CA VAL A 113 8.73 11.43 12.63
C VAL A 113 8.15 10.07 12.99
N GLU A 114 7.12 10.08 13.84
CA GLU A 114 6.40 8.91 14.32
C GLU A 114 5.41 8.35 13.27
N ASP A 115 4.99 7.10 13.46
CA ASP A 115 4.09 6.35 12.56
C ASP A 115 2.80 7.09 12.19
N TYR A 116 2.19 7.83 13.12
CA TYR A 116 0.95 8.56 12.85
C TYR A 116 1.09 9.67 11.79
N LEU A 117 2.32 10.08 11.48
CA LEU A 117 2.61 11.08 10.43
C LEU A 117 2.67 10.43 9.04
N PHE A 118 2.73 9.10 8.92
CA PHE A 118 2.65 8.37 7.65
C PHE A 118 1.20 8.23 7.16
N ASP A 119 0.36 9.23 7.41
CA ASP A 119 -1.09 9.24 7.12
C ASP A 119 -1.44 9.72 5.69
N GLY A 120 -0.41 10.04 4.90
CA GLY A 120 -0.55 10.64 3.57
C GLY A 120 -0.99 12.11 3.60
N ASN A 121 -1.28 12.71 4.75
CA ASN A 121 -1.54 14.15 4.86
C ASN A 121 -0.31 14.94 5.29
N HIS A 122 0.70 14.27 5.85
CA HIS A 122 2.02 14.84 6.11
C HIS A 122 3.03 14.38 5.05
N VAL A 123 3.84 15.32 4.57
CA VAL A 123 4.95 15.03 3.65
C VAL A 123 6.12 14.51 4.47
N VAL A 124 6.15 13.20 4.67
CA VAL A 124 7.19 12.50 5.45
C VAL A 124 8.30 11.91 4.57
N ALA A 125 8.08 11.76 3.26
CA ALA A 125 9.08 11.26 2.33
C ALA A 125 9.11 12.14 1.07
N THR A 126 10.28 12.67 0.70
CA THR A 126 10.43 13.52 -0.50
C THR A 126 11.91 13.74 -0.86
N LYS A 127 12.25 13.76 -2.15
CA LYS A 127 13.59 14.14 -2.64
C LYS A 127 13.78 15.66 -2.68
N HIS A 128 12.70 16.45 -2.56
CA HIS A 128 12.80 17.90 -2.66
C HIS A 128 13.62 18.49 -1.52
N SER A 129 14.40 19.53 -1.85
CA SER A 129 15.16 20.31 -0.87
C SER A 129 14.25 21.06 0.11
N SER A 130 12.99 21.28 -0.25
CA SER A 130 11.98 21.93 0.59
C SER A 130 10.71 21.07 0.71
N PRO A 131 10.64 20.14 1.67
CA PRO A 131 9.42 19.39 1.97
C PRO A 131 8.25 20.30 2.37
N TYR A 132 8.55 21.45 2.98
CA TYR A 132 7.57 22.50 3.26
C TYR A 132 6.80 22.92 2.00
N SER A 133 7.48 23.07 0.87
CA SER A 133 6.84 23.48 -0.38
C SER A 133 5.83 22.44 -0.86
N LYS A 134 6.18 21.15 -0.78
CA LYS A 134 5.29 20.03 -1.09
C LYS A 134 4.10 19.93 -0.14
N GLN A 135 4.33 20.14 1.15
CA GLN A 135 3.25 20.22 2.13
C GLN A 135 2.29 21.39 1.84
N GLN A 136 2.81 22.54 1.38
CA GLN A 136 1.95 23.65 0.94
C GLN A 136 1.17 23.32 -0.33
N GLU A 137 1.75 22.62 -1.30
CA GLU A 137 1.04 22.17 -2.52
C GLU A 137 -0.16 21.30 -2.17
N LEU A 138 0.02 20.32 -1.28
CA LEU A 138 -1.06 19.46 -0.78
C LEU A 138 -2.20 20.27 -0.14
N LEU A 139 -1.86 21.19 0.77
CA LEU A 139 -2.83 22.08 1.42
C LEU A 139 -3.53 23.03 0.43
N LYS A 140 -2.80 23.53 -0.56
CA LYS A 140 -3.38 24.38 -1.62
C LYS A 140 -4.35 23.57 -2.49
N GLY A 141 -4.05 22.31 -2.79
CA GLY A 141 -4.96 21.41 -3.51
C GLY A 141 -6.30 21.26 -2.80
N TYR A 142 -6.28 20.98 -1.49
CA TYR A 142 -7.51 20.93 -0.67
C TYR A 142 -8.26 22.26 -0.67
N ARG A 143 -7.58 23.39 -0.45
CA ARG A 143 -8.20 24.72 -0.47
C ARG A 143 -8.78 25.09 -1.83
N LEU A 144 -8.16 24.63 -2.92
CA LEU A 144 -8.63 24.88 -4.28
C LEU A 144 -9.97 24.16 -4.56
N PHE A 145 -10.15 22.97 -3.98
CA PHE A 145 -11.41 22.22 -4.10
C PHE A 145 -12.48 22.66 -3.10
N TYR A 146 -12.10 22.87 -1.83
CA TYR A 146 -12.98 23.26 -0.73
C TYR A 146 -12.77 24.74 -0.42
N SER A 147 -13.57 25.60 -1.04
CA SER A 147 -13.52 27.04 -0.79
C SER A 147 -14.89 27.71 -0.84
N PRO A 148 -15.04 28.89 -0.20
CA PRO A 148 -16.29 29.64 -0.28
C PRO A 148 -16.70 29.97 -1.72
N LYS A 149 -15.72 30.28 -2.58
CA LYS A 149 -15.94 30.54 -4.01
C LYS A 149 -16.58 29.33 -4.72
N GLU A 150 -16.05 28.14 -4.49
CA GLU A 150 -16.56 26.92 -5.12
C GLU A 150 -17.90 26.47 -4.52
N LEU A 151 -18.12 26.69 -3.21
CA LEU A 151 -19.43 26.52 -2.60
C LEU A 151 -20.48 27.42 -3.27
N ILE A 152 -20.20 28.71 -3.43
CA ILE A 152 -21.12 29.66 -4.07
C ILE A 152 -21.47 29.20 -5.49
N LYS A 153 -20.47 28.80 -6.30
CA LYS A 153 -20.72 28.25 -7.64
C LYS A 153 -21.65 27.04 -7.61
N ARG A 154 -21.44 26.10 -6.68
CA ARG A 154 -22.27 24.88 -6.54
C ARG A 154 -23.70 25.18 -6.08
N LEU A 155 -23.92 26.26 -5.32
CA LEU A 155 -25.27 26.72 -4.98
C LEU A 155 -26.05 27.12 -6.24
N PHE A 156 -25.39 27.69 -7.24
CA PHE A 156 -25.99 28.08 -8.53
C PHE A 156 -26.05 26.97 -9.58
N TRP A 157 -25.48 25.79 -9.33
CA TRP A 157 -25.62 24.66 -10.26
C TRP A 157 -27.08 24.21 -10.39
N LYS A 158 -27.45 23.69 -11.57
CA LYS A 158 -28.74 23.04 -11.77
C LYS A 158 -28.93 21.94 -10.72
N LYS A 159 -30.16 21.81 -10.21
CA LYS A 159 -30.47 20.80 -9.20
C LYS A 159 -30.34 19.41 -9.84
N ASP A 160 -29.53 18.56 -9.23
CA ASP A 160 -29.41 17.15 -9.57
C ASP A 160 -29.52 16.27 -8.32
N GLY A 161 -29.40 14.95 -8.49
CA GLY A 161 -29.55 13.97 -7.41
C GLY A 161 -28.44 14.02 -6.34
N VAL A 162 -27.37 14.80 -6.55
CA VAL A 162 -26.20 14.86 -5.65
C VAL A 162 -25.90 16.27 -5.12
N LYS A 163 -26.59 17.31 -5.59
CA LYS A 163 -26.36 18.72 -5.19
C LYS A 163 -26.35 18.94 -3.67
N ARG A 164 -27.20 18.25 -2.91
CA ARG A 164 -27.18 18.35 -1.44
C ARG A 164 -25.86 17.84 -0.87
N MET A 165 -25.34 16.74 -1.42
CA MET A 165 -24.05 16.16 -1.01
C MET A 165 -22.89 17.07 -1.40
N ASP A 166 -22.95 17.71 -2.58
CA ASP A 166 -21.96 18.72 -3.01
C ASP A 166 -21.82 19.84 -1.97
N ILE A 167 -22.94 20.41 -1.53
CA ILE A 167 -22.96 21.50 -0.55
C ILE A 167 -22.42 21.03 0.80
N LEU A 168 -22.88 19.89 1.29
CA LEU A 168 -22.43 19.33 2.58
C LEU A 168 -20.93 19.01 2.58
N ASN A 169 -20.42 18.42 1.49
CA ASN A 169 -19.00 18.11 1.36
C ASN A 169 -18.15 19.38 1.28
N GLN A 170 -18.65 20.46 0.65
CA GLN A 170 -17.93 21.75 0.66
C GLN A 170 -17.79 22.32 2.07
N PHE A 171 -18.87 22.34 2.87
CA PHE A 171 -18.80 22.77 4.26
C PHE A 171 -17.87 21.87 5.09
N GLY A 172 -18.07 20.55 5.02
CA GLY A 172 -17.24 19.58 5.73
C GLY A 172 -15.76 19.68 5.35
N GLY A 173 -15.45 19.83 4.06
CA GLY A 173 -14.09 19.98 3.57
C GLY A 173 -13.43 21.30 3.96
N MET A 174 -14.17 22.42 4.00
CA MET A 174 -13.64 23.70 4.50
C MET A 174 -13.32 23.65 6.00
N ILE A 175 -14.21 23.04 6.80
CA ILE A 175 -13.98 22.82 8.23
C ILE A 175 -12.80 21.88 8.43
N GLY A 176 -12.74 20.77 7.69
CA GLY A 176 -11.64 19.83 7.70
C GLY A 176 -10.31 20.49 7.36
N TYR A 177 -10.25 21.27 6.27
CA TYR A 177 -9.08 22.04 5.88
C TYR A 177 -8.59 22.98 7.00
N LEU A 178 -9.51 23.73 7.62
CA LEU A 178 -9.16 24.64 8.70
C LEU A 178 -8.62 23.85 9.90
N LYS A 179 -9.30 22.78 10.32
CA LYS A 179 -8.86 21.91 11.40
C LYS A 179 -7.46 21.35 11.12
N SER A 180 -7.24 20.75 9.95
CA SER A 180 -5.93 20.21 9.54
C SER A 180 -4.85 21.28 9.54
N ARG A 181 -5.14 22.48 9.02
CA ARG A 181 -4.17 23.59 9.03
C ARG A 181 -3.81 24.05 10.44
N LEU A 182 -4.77 24.02 11.36
CA LEU A 182 -4.54 24.38 12.77
C LEU A 182 -3.74 23.31 13.50
N THR A 183 -4.07 22.03 13.31
CA THR A 183 -3.37 20.90 13.95
C THR A 183 -1.96 20.72 13.38
N MET A 184 -1.75 20.94 12.09
CA MET A 184 -0.43 20.86 11.44
C MET A 184 0.45 22.09 11.67
N LYS A 185 0.03 23.10 12.44
CA LYS A 185 0.85 24.32 12.65
C LYS A 185 2.28 24.03 13.14
N PRO A 186 2.50 23.16 14.14
CA PRO A 186 3.85 22.83 14.60
C PRO A 186 4.68 22.19 13.49
N TRP A 187 4.10 21.18 12.83
CA TRP A 187 4.69 20.49 11.68
C TRP A 187 5.11 21.47 10.56
N LEU A 188 4.19 22.35 10.16
CA LEU A 188 4.45 23.35 9.11
C LEU A 188 5.54 24.35 9.47
N LYS A 189 5.63 24.73 10.74
CA LYS A 189 6.67 25.62 11.24
C LYS A 189 8.03 24.92 11.15
N ASP A 190 8.12 23.71 11.69
CA ASP A 190 9.39 23.00 11.78
C ASP A 190 9.87 22.54 10.40
N LEU A 191 8.98 22.08 9.52
CA LEU A 191 9.31 21.80 8.11
C LEU A 191 9.90 23.01 7.38
N LYS A 192 9.50 24.23 7.75
CA LYS A 192 9.95 25.46 7.08
C LYS A 192 11.31 25.93 7.57
N THR A 193 11.58 25.81 8.87
CA THR A 193 12.69 26.53 9.52
C THR A 193 13.69 25.64 10.23
N ALA A 194 13.34 24.40 10.52
CA ALA A 194 14.19 23.53 11.32
C ALA A 194 15.15 22.71 10.44
N LYS A 195 16.17 22.14 11.09
CA LYS A 195 17.04 21.14 10.48
C LYS A 195 16.23 19.86 10.24
N LEU A 196 16.40 19.28 9.05
CA LEU A 196 15.77 18.03 8.65
C LEU A 196 16.81 16.91 8.75
N GLU A 197 16.45 15.81 9.39
CA GLU A 197 17.24 14.59 9.40
C GLU A 197 16.46 13.51 8.67
N ARG A 198 17.17 12.73 7.86
CA ARG A 198 16.57 11.71 6.99
C ARG A 198 17.12 10.35 7.38
N TRP A 199 16.34 9.32 7.14
CA TRP A 199 16.85 7.97 7.17
C TRP A 199 17.88 7.79 6.06
N ASP A 200 18.89 6.97 6.30
CA ASP A 200 19.94 6.57 5.34
C ASP A 200 20.05 5.04 5.21
N SER A 201 19.13 4.35 5.87
CA SER A 201 19.08 2.93 6.06
C SER A 201 17.64 2.50 6.31
N LEU A 202 17.34 1.22 6.11
CA LEU A 202 16.05 0.68 6.49
C LEU A 202 15.87 0.80 8.01
N PRO A 203 14.66 1.17 8.49
CA PRO A 203 14.39 1.11 9.91
C PRO A 203 14.58 -0.34 10.35
N VAL A 204 15.51 -0.55 11.29
CA VAL A 204 15.69 -1.86 11.91
C VAL A 204 14.53 -2.02 12.87
N PHE A 205 13.53 -2.82 12.47
CA PHE A 205 12.49 -3.27 13.38
C PHE A 205 13.12 -4.29 14.33
N SER A 206 13.70 -3.82 15.43
CA SER A 206 14.43 -4.65 16.38
C SER A 206 13.53 -5.37 17.39
N ASP A 207 12.25 -5.00 17.48
CA ASP A 207 11.38 -5.35 18.61
C ASP A 207 10.07 -5.98 18.12
N TYR A 208 9.83 -7.24 18.49
CA TYR A 208 8.54 -7.92 18.32
C TYR A 208 8.18 -8.67 19.62
N THR A 209 6.91 -8.61 20.00
CA THR A 209 6.37 -9.42 21.10
C THR A 209 5.44 -10.48 20.52
N LEU A 210 5.81 -11.75 20.71
CA LEU A 210 4.95 -12.89 20.36
C LEU A 210 4.01 -13.18 21.53
N ILE A 211 2.70 -13.13 21.30
CA ILE A 211 1.67 -13.42 22.32
C ILE A 211 0.89 -14.66 21.89
N ASP A 212 0.74 -15.63 22.80
CA ASP A 212 -0.17 -16.77 22.62
C ASP A 212 -1.61 -16.32 22.92
N LEU A 213 -2.49 -16.39 21.93
CA LEU A 213 -3.89 -15.97 22.07
C LEU A 213 -4.76 -16.92 22.91
N HIS A 214 -4.30 -18.14 23.19
CA HIS A 214 -5.12 -19.07 23.95
C HIS A 214 -5.19 -18.69 25.43
N ASP A 215 -4.14 -18.06 25.96
CA ASP A 215 -4.04 -17.71 27.38
C ASP A 215 -3.43 -16.32 27.65
N ASN A 216 -3.19 -15.51 26.61
CA ASN A 216 -2.50 -14.22 26.69
C ASN A 216 -1.07 -14.31 27.28
N THR A 217 -0.41 -15.48 27.22
CA THR A 217 0.98 -15.58 27.67
C THR A 217 1.94 -15.00 26.63
N VAL A 218 2.89 -14.20 27.10
CA VAL A 218 4.00 -13.70 26.29
C VAL A 218 4.95 -14.86 26.02
N ILE A 219 5.12 -15.21 24.74
CA ILE A 219 5.96 -16.33 24.30
C ILE A 219 7.44 -15.93 24.36
N GLU A 220 7.76 -14.72 23.91
CA GLU A 220 9.10 -14.17 23.91
C GLU A 220 9.01 -12.63 23.89
N SER A 221 9.89 -11.99 24.65
CA SER A 221 10.06 -10.53 24.70
C SER A 221 11.55 -10.24 24.60
N ILE A 222 11.97 -9.61 23.51
CA ILE A 222 13.29 -9.02 23.38
C ILE A 222 13.08 -7.52 23.47
N SER A 223 13.51 -6.90 24.57
CA SER A 223 13.28 -5.47 24.82
C SER A 223 14.50 -4.64 24.41
N ALA A 224 14.35 -3.71 23.47
CA ALA A 224 15.23 -2.56 23.37
C ALA A 224 14.54 -1.34 22.71
N HIS A 225 13.62 -0.75 23.48
CA HIS A 225 13.04 0.59 23.34
C HIS A 225 12.30 0.99 22.03
N ASN A 226 11.01 1.27 22.30
CA ASN A 226 9.98 2.01 21.56
C ASN A 226 9.36 1.33 20.33
N ASP A 227 8.04 1.15 20.49
CA ASP A 227 6.99 0.69 19.58
C ASP A 227 6.97 -0.80 19.21
N ALA A 228 6.23 -1.57 20.04
CA ALA A 228 6.01 -3.00 19.87
C ALA A 228 5.02 -3.30 18.73
N ILE A 229 5.46 -4.06 17.73
CA ILE A 229 4.59 -4.68 16.73
C ILE A 229 4.11 -6.03 17.27
N THR A 230 2.81 -6.19 17.46
CA THR A 230 2.17 -7.47 17.83
C THR A 230 1.90 -8.30 16.58
N ILE A 231 2.65 -9.39 16.36
CA ILE A 231 2.39 -10.35 15.29
C ILE A 231 1.47 -11.44 15.84
N ILE A 232 0.23 -11.48 15.34
CA ILE A 232 -0.80 -12.44 15.74
C ILE A 232 -0.79 -13.60 14.73
N ILE A 233 -0.48 -14.82 15.19
CA ILE A 233 -0.55 -16.02 14.35
C ILE A 233 -1.41 -17.07 15.04
N GLU A 234 -2.57 -17.39 14.46
CA GLU A 234 -3.45 -18.45 14.97
C GLU A 234 -2.85 -19.83 14.66
N LYS A 235 -2.64 -20.65 15.70
CA LYS A 235 -2.13 -22.03 15.59
C LYS A 235 -2.86 -22.85 14.50
N ASN A 236 -4.17 -22.67 14.38
CA ASN A 236 -4.98 -23.38 13.38
C ASN A 236 -4.68 -22.91 11.95
N ALA A 237 -4.45 -21.61 11.74
CA ALA A 237 -4.05 -21.08 10.43
C ALA A 237 -2.67 -21.61 9.99
N VAL A 238 -1.76 -21.87 10.94
CA VAL A 238 -0.46 -22.48 10.66
C VAL A 238 -0.60 -23.97 10.33
N LEU A 239 -1.44 -24.71 11.06
CA LEU A 239 -1.73 -26.10 10.72
C LEU A 239 -2.39 -26.22 9.33
N ASP A 240 -3.35 -25.34 9.02
CA ASP A 240 -3.98 -25.27 7.70
C ASP A 240 -2.96 -24.92 6.60
N LYS A 241 -2.02 -24.01 6.89
CA LYS A 241 -0.96 -23.65 5.95
C LYS A 241 0.05 -24.78 5.76
N ILE A 242 0.41 -25.50 6.82
CA ILE A 242 1.27 -26.69 6.75
C ILE A 242 0.59 -27.78 5.92
N GLU A 243 -0.72 -28.00 6.11
CA GLU A 243 -1.47 -28.98 5.35
C GLU A 243 -1.60 -28.58 3.86
N SER A 244 -1.74 -27.29 3.58
CA SER A 244 -1.66 -26.74 2.22
C SER A 244 -0.28 -26.97 1.59
N LEU A 245 0.80 -26.71 2.34
CA LEU A 245 2.18 -26.90 1.87
C LEU A 245 2.48 -28.38 1.61
N LYS A 246 1.99 -29.29 2.46
CA LYS A 246 2.08 -30.73 2.21
C LYS A 246 1.47 -31.10 0.86
N LYS A 247 0.25 -30.64 0.57
CA LYS A 247 -0.43 -30.92 -0.70
C LYS A 247 0.39 -30.44 -1.90
N GLU A 248 0.95 -29.25 -1.81
CA GLU A 248 1.81 -28.68 -2.84
C GLU A 248 3.10 -29.51 -3.03
N PHE A 249 3.73 -29.92 -1.93
CA PHE A 249 4.92 -30.76 -1.95
C PHE A 249 4.67 -32.14 -2.55
N TYR A 250 3.53 -32.77 -2.21
CA TYR A 250 3.11 -34.03 -2.82
C TYR A 250 2.94 -33.86 -4.34
N SER A 251 2.33 -32.76 -4.78
CA SER A 251 2.18 -32.47 -6.22
C SER A 251 3.53 -32.31 -6.93
N ILE A 252 4.51 -31.69 -6.28
CA ILE A 252 5.88 -31.55 -6.82
C ILE A 252 6.56 -32.92 -6.92
N VAL A 253 6.46 -33.75 -5.89
CA VAL A 253 7.04 -35.11 -5.87
C VAL A 253 6.43 -35.97 -6.98
N GLU A 254 5.11 -35.93 -7.19
CA GLU A 254 4.46 -36.63 -8.30
C GLU A 254 4.90 -36.09 -9.67
N GLY A 255 5.08 -34.77 -9.80
CA GLY A 255 5.67 -34.16 -10.99
C GLY A 255 7.09 -34.65 -11.26
N ILE A 256 7.94 -34.74 -10.24
CA ILE A 256 9.30 -35.27 -10.35
C ILE A 256 9.29 -36.75 -10.75
N LYS A 257 8.41 -37.58 -10.17
CA LYS A 257 8.24 -38.99 -10.58
C LYS A 257 7.87 -39.12 -12.06
N ALA A 258 6.98 -38.26 -12.56
CA ALA A 258 6.58 -38.25 -13.97
C ALA A 258 7.76 -37.86 -14.90
N ILE A 259 8.62 -36.94 -14.46
CA ILE A 259 9.81 -36.50 -15.21
C ILE A 259 10.93 -37.54 -15.15
N GLU A 260 11.13 -38.22 -14.03
CA GLU A 260 12.18 -39.26 -13.82
C GLU A 260 12.03 -40.44 -14.79
N LEU A 261 10.79 -40.80 -15.17
CA LEU A 261 10.48 -41.77 -16.22
C LEU A 261 11.06 -41.37 -17.59
N THR A 262 11.29 -40.07 -17.80
CA THR A 262 11.81 -39.50 -19.06
C THR A 262 13.31 -39.16 -18.96
N TYR A 263 13.80 -38.79 -17.77
CA TYR A 263 15.18 -38.37 -17.51
C TYR A 263 15.74 -38.97 -16.21
N PRO A 264 16.35 -40.17 -16.26
CA PRO A 264 16.75 -40.92 -15.06
C PRO A 264 17.90 -40.30 -14.24
N LYS A 265 18.55 -39.23 -14.72
CA LYS A 265 19.61 -38.51 -13.99
C LYS A 265 19.08 -37.53 -12.92
N LEU A 266 17.76 -37.41 -12.77
CA LEU A 266 17.12 -36.53 -11.78
C LEU A 266 16.79 -37.24 -10.45
N GLY A 267 17.17 -38.52 -10.30
CA GLY A 267 16.88 -39.34 -9.11
C GLY A 267 17.28 -38.70 -7.78
N ASP A 268 18.42 -38.00 -7.75
CA ASP A 268 18.91 -37.32 -6.55
C ASP A 268 17.92 -36.24 -6.05
N LEU A 269 17.23 -35.52 -6.96
CA LEU A 269 16.25 -34.49 -6.59
C LEU A 269 14.97 -35.09 -5.99
N LYS A 270 14.58 -36.29 -6.44
CA LYS A 270 13.45 -37.02 -5.87
C LYS A 270 13.76 -37.50 -4.46
N GLU A 271 14.95 -38.06 -4.23
CA GLU A 271 15.37 -38.49 -2.90
C GLU A 271 15.45 -37.31 -1.93
N ILE A 272 15.97 -36.17 -2.37
CA ILE A 272 15.98 -34.92 -1.59
C ILE A 272 14.54 -34.49 -1.25
N ALA A 273 13.62 -34.50 -2.23
CA ALA A 273 12.23 -34.10 -1.98
C ALA A 273 11.50 -35.06 -1.02
N LEU A 274 11.72 -36.37 -1.15
CA LEU A 274 11.14 -37.37 -0.25
C LEU A 274 11.70 -37.26 1.18
N ALA A 275 13.00 -37.02 1.32
CA ALA A 275 13.63 -36.79 2.62
C ALA A 275 13.03 -35.55 3.32
N ARG A 276 12.84 -34.45 2.58
CA ARG A 276 12.20 -33.24 3.10
C ARG A 276 10.74 -33.44 3.49
N LEU A 277 9.99 -34.22 2.72
CA LEU A 277 8.61 -34.56 3.06
C LEU A 277 8.52 -35.42 4.32
N ALA A 278 9.45 -36.36 4.50
CA ALA A 278 9.54 -37.17 5.72
C ALA A 278 9.91 -36.33 6.96
N GLU A 279 10.85 -35.38 6.82
CA GLU A 279 11.15 -34.40 7.87
C GLU A 279 9.91 -33.57 8.25
N LEU A 280 9.18 -33.07 7.25
CA LEU A 280 7.97 -32.28 7.47
C LEU A 280 6.90 -33.08 8.23
N ASN A 281 6.68 -34.35 7.85
CA ASN A 281 5.73 -35.23 8.54
C ASN A 281 6.13 -35.50 9.99
N LYS A 282 7.42 -35.69 10.27
CA LYS A 282 7.93 -35.86 11.64
C LYS A 282 7.70 -34.62 12.49
N VAL A 283 7.97 -33.43 11.93
CA VAL A 283 7.72 -32.15 12.61
C VAL A 283 6.24 -31.97 12.94
N VAL A 284 5.32 -32.39 12.05
CA VAL A 284 3.88 -32.33 12.33
C VAL A 284 3.46 -33.30 13.44
N SER A 285 4.04 -34.51 13.51
CA SER A 285 3.65 -35.51 14.53
C SER A 285 4.14 -35.19 15.94
N GLU A 286 5.22 -34.42 16.09
CA GLU A 286 5.88 -34.13 17.39
C GLU A 286 5.63 -32.69 17.87
N PHE A 287 4.63 -32.00 17.30
CA PHE A 287 4.48 -30.54 17.37
C PHE A 287 4.34 -29.97 18.81
N THR A 288 5.41 -29.40 19.33
CA THR A 288 5.45 -28.58 20.56
C THR A 288 5.77 -27.11 20.22
N LYS A 289 5.73 -26.22 21.22
CA LYS A 289 6.01 -24.79 21.07
C LYS A 289 7.42 -24.49 20.52
N GLU A 290 8.43 -25.28 20.90
CA GLU A 290 9.80 -25.15 20.38
C GLU A 290 9.91 -25.64 18.93
N HIS A 291 9.14 -26.67 18.57
CA HIS A 291 9.06 -27.16 17.19
C HIS A 291 8.38 -26.14 16.26
N TYR A 292 7.46 -25.31 16.78
CA TYR A 292 6.82 -24.23 16.02
C TYR A 292 7.81 -23.13 15.59
N LEU A 293 8.67 -22.66 16.51
CA LEU A 293 9.68 -21.63 16.22
C LEU A 293 10.76 -22.15 15.27
N LEU A 294 11.22 -23.38 15.49
CA LEU A 294 12.17 -24.04 14.59
C LEU A 294 11.56 -24.28 13.19
N LEU A 295 10.26 -24.59 13.11
CA LEU A 295 9.56 -24.75 11.85
C LEU A 295 9.39 -23.42 11.11
N CYS A 296 9.10 -22.31 11.80
CA CYS A 296 9.03 -20.99 11.17
C CYS A 296 10.38 -20.59 10.54
N GLU A 297 11.49 -20.82 11.23
CA GLU A 297 12.83 -20.58 10.69
C GLU A 297 13.14 -21.51 9.51
N ARG A 298 12.85 -22.81 9.63
CA ARG A 298 13.07 -23.78 8.53
C ARG A 298 12.18 -23.52 7.32
N ILE A 299 10.95 -23.03 7.50
CA ILE A 299 10.06 -22.63 6.39
C ILE A 299 10.63 -21.40 5.67
N LYS A 300 11.19 -20.42 6.40
CA LYS A 300 11.87 -19.28 5.78
C LYS A 300 13.07 -19.73 4.94
N GLU A 301 13.92 -20.59 5.49
CA GLU A 301 15.09 -21.16 4.79
C GLU A 301 14.66 -21.99 3.55
N PHE A 302 13.57 -22.76 3.67
CA PHE A 302 13.04 -23.56 2.58
C PHE A 302 12.46 -22.69 1.44
N VAL A 303 11.65 -21.68 1.77
CA VAL A 303 11.10 -20.73 0.78
C VAL A 303 12.23 -19.98 0.07
N GLN A 304 13.29 -19.64 0.80
CA GLN A 304 14.47 -19.00 0.22
C GLN A 304 15.20 -19.94 -0.74
N SER A 305 15.40 -21.20 -0.35
CA SER A 305 16.03 -22.23 -1.20
C SER A 305 15.23 -22.51 -2.47
N VAL A 306 13.89 -22.58 -2.38
CA VAL A 306 13.00 -22.75 -3.54
C VAL A 306 13.06 -21.54 -4.47
N ARG A 307 13.12 -20.31 -3.92
CA ARG A 307 13.31 -19.10 -4.72
C ARG A 307 14.64 -19.12 -5.45
N GLU A 308 15.71 -19.55 -4.81
CA GLU A 308 17.03 -19.67 -5.42
C GLU A 308 17.06 -20.71 -6.54
N ILE A 309 16.41 -21.86 -6.35
CA ILE A 309 16.24 -22.88 -7.40
C ILE A 309 15.42 -22.33 -8.57
N ILE A 310 14.31 -21.65 -8.31
CA ILE A 310 13.48 -21.03 -9.37
C ILE A 310 14.25 -19.92 -10.11
N MET A 311 15.02 -19.10 -9.40
CA MET A 311 15.89 -18.10 -10.01
C MET A 311 17.01 -18.75 -10.83
N HIS A 312 17.58 -19.86 -10.36
CA HIS A 312 18.60 -20.60 -11.09
C HIS A 312 18.03 -21.21 -12.38
N ILE A 313 16.83 -21.80 -12.33
CA ILE A 313 16.12 -22.34 -13.50
C ILE A 313 15.78 -21.22 -14.50
N ARG A 314 15.29 -20.07 -14.03
CA ARG A 314 14.98 -18.89 -14.87
C ARG A 314 16.22 -18.29 -15.52
N ASN A 315 17.36 -18.26 -14.81
CA ASN A 315 18.62 -17.74 -15.33
C ASN A 315 19.29 -18.68 -16.35
N GLN A 316 18.86 -19.94 -16.46
CA GLN A 316 19.35 -20.89 -17.47
C GLN A 316 18.51 -20.92 -18.77
N ASN A 317 17.58 -19.97 -18.97
CA ASN A 317 16.70 -19.91 -20.16
C ASN A 317 15.87 -21.19 -20.38
N ILE A 318 15.50 -21.89 -19.31
CA ILE A 318 14.56 -23.00 -19.39
C ILE A 318 13.15 -22.41 -19.24
N GLU A 319 12.43 -22.24 -20.36
CA GLU A 319 11.01 -21.87 -20.34
C GLU A 319 10.18 -23.03 -19.74
N LEU A 320 9.64 -22.81 -18.54
CA LEU A 320 8.57 -23.62 -17.99
C LEU A 320 7.28 -23.30 -18.75
N ILE A 321 7.00 -24.06 -19.80
CA ILE A 321 5.70 -24.06 -20.49
C ILE A 321 4.70 -24.73 -19.55
N THR A 322 3.97 -23.92 -18.77
CA THR A 322 2.79 -24.39 -18.05
C THR A 322 1.62 -24.41 -19.04
N THR A 323 1.36 -25.56 -19.67
CA THR A 323 0.06 -25.80 -20.30
C THR A 323 -0.98 -25.92 -19.19
N THR A 324 -1.81 -24.89 -19.02
CA THR A 324 -3.01 -24.99 -18.18
C THR A 324 -3.97 -25.99 -18.83
N PRO A 325 -4.49 -27.01 -18.12
CA PRO A 325 -5.59 -27.79 -18.64
C PRO A 325 -6.83 -26.88 -18.67
N SER A 326 -7.42 -26.74 -19.85
CA SER A 326 -8.74 -26.15 -20.04
C SER A 326 -9.78 -26.92 -19.23
N ILE A 327 -10.53 -26.19 -18.40
CA ILE A 327 -11.85 -26.60 -17.90
C ILE A 327 -12.88 -25.82 -18.70
#